data_AF-A0AAN7YPD2-F1
#
_entry.id   AF-A0AAN7YPD2-F1
#
_cell.length_a   1.000
_cell.length_b   1.000
_cell.length_c   1.000
_cell.angle_alpha   90.00
_cell.angle_beta   90.00
_cell.angle_gamma   90.00
#
_symmetry.space_group_name_H-M   'P 1'
#
loop_
_entity.id
_entity.type
_entity.pdbx_description
1 polymer ?
#
loop_
_entity_poly.entity_id
_entity_poly.type
_entity_poly.pdbx_seq_one_letter_code
_entity_poly.pdbx_strand_id
1 'polypeptide(L)'
;MRNINKTKTVKKYSQCKINWIIRNNHFQLMIYKFKKQIKTRDQFSDDLFFIFLEKNKDLELFKEILEMFPQYKPYSTKYSSKIIESCCKNDSFKNVDLKLELIKYLINELKITPTLKSMNFLCCCSKQMNNLPIIKMFIEKGYFSIKTQSDTGLLLYLLKEKDFELFNKVLLTNKELKYNFQSYFETTNLLLTKSNDVRFYQSLFDGLIIESGYIYGCYDGYNKMYQPTKSAIYHANKDILSYLVKNKPIKDYNLLSTISLKNDEIDGGLSSLDLLKFIFDENKTELNHITTLFNDLCKEGKIDCLKYLYQKYKGIIKINNQTRDMGLKSNNLEIFDWLLEIGGDCDTNGLCSSEGFQSIIELATKKSTYPMDQQLFRHYIDLILKPVNRKLNLMDDITILEIVENSNLDIENIKYISKYIKNQNLIMDNRK
;
A
#
# COMPACT_ATOMS: atom_id res chain seq x y z
N MET A 1 4.11 24.42 46.94
CA MET A 1 3.10 23.42 47.32
C MET A 1 1.75 24.11 47.50
N ARG A 2 0.78 23.91 46.58
CA ARG A 2 -0.58 24.44 46.73
C ARG A 2 -1.36 23.52 47.67
N ASN A 3 -1.92 24.10 48.72
CA ASN A 3 -2.70 23.42 49.74
C ASN A 3 -4.05 23.00 49.13
N ILE A 4 -4.15 21.74 48.67
CA ILE A 4 -5.39 21.20 48.11
C ILE A 4 -6.35 20.98 49.28
N ASN A 5 -7.41 21.78 49.30
CA ASN A 5 -8.49 21.75 50.26
C ASN A 5 -9.24 20.40 50.16
N LYS A 6 -8.85 19.40 50.98
CA LYS A 6 -9.31 18.00 50.94
C LYS A 6 -10.81 17.79 51.24
N THR A 7 -11.55 18.83 51.61
CA THR A 7 -12.92 18.71 52.13
C THR A 7 -14.04 18.95 51.11
N LYS A 8 -13.73 19.34 49.86
CA LYS A 8 -14.76 19.59 48.82
C LYS A 8 -14.83 18.56 47.68
N THR A 9 -14.01 17.50 47.71
CA THR A 9 -13.87 16.56 46.56
C THR A 9 -14.20 15.11 46.89
N VAL A 10 -15.18 14.87 47.77
CA VAL A 10 -15.77 13.53 47.93
C VAL A 10 -17.28 13.66 47.78
N LYS A 11 -17.79 13.54 46.54
CA LYS A 11 -19.16 13.00 46.39
C LYS A 11 -19.17 11.72 47.21
N LYS A 12 -20.07 11.58 48.19
CA LYS A 12 -20.15 10.38 49.03
C LYS A 12 -20.14 9.19 48.08
N TYR A 13 -19.11 8.34 48.14
CA TYR A 13 -18.90 7.23 47.21
C TYR A 13 -20.14 6.32 47.07
N SER A 14 -21.01 6.30 48.09
CA SER A 14 -22.32 5.65 48.06
C SER A 14 -23.26 6.16 46.96
N GLN A 15 -23.15 7.43 46.55
CA GLN A 15 -23.99 8.10 45.54
C GLN A 15 -23.57 7.81 44.09
N CYS A 16 -22.36 7.31 43.85
CA CYS A 16 -21.92 6.99 42.49
C CYS A 16 -22.65 5.75 41.95
N LYS A 17 -23.32 5.87 40.80
CA LYS A 17 -23.99 4.74 40.13
C LYS A 17 -22.94 3.74 39.59
N ILE A 18 -23.23 2.44 39.64
CA ILE A 18 -22.32 1.37 39.16
C ILE A 18 -21.86 1.61 37.71
N ASN A 19 -22.77 2.02 36.83
CA ASN A 19 -22.46 2.40 35.45
C ASN A 19 -21.33 3.45 35.35
N TRP A 20 -21.39 4.51 36.18
CA TRP A 20 -20.35 5.54 36.18
C TRP A 20 -19.01 4.99 36.66
N ILE A 21 -19.02 4.16 37.70
CA ILE A 21 -17.80 3.56 38.28
C ILE A 21 -17.08 2.71 37.22
N ILE A 22 -17.80 1.85 36.50
CA ILE A 22 -17.25 0.96 35.46
C ILE A 22 -16.73 1.76 34.27
N ARG A 23 -17.52 2.73 33.77
CA ARG A 23 -17.11 3.56 32.62
C ARG A 23 -15.86 4.38 32.89
N ASN A 24 -15.54 4.66 34.15
CA ASN A 24 -14.34 5.41 34.57
C ASN A 24 -13.25 4.52 35.20
N ASN A 25 -13.30 3.19 35.03
CA ASN A 25 -12.27 2.23 35.49
C ASN A 25 -12.02 2.23 37.00
N HIS A 26 -13.00 2.65 37.81
CA HIS A 26 -12.87 2.66 39.27
C HIS A 26 -13.21 1.30 39.89
N PHE A 27 -12.57 0.23 39.42
CA PHE A 27 -12.99 -1.14 39.75
C PHE A 27 -12.79 -1.52 41.22
N GLN A 28 -11.81 -0.96 41.92
CA GLN A 28 -11.67 -1.17 43.36
C GLN A 28 -12.87 -0.61 44.14
N LEU A 29 -13.40 0.54 43.70
CA LEU A 29 -14.63 1.10 44.26
C LEU A 29 -15.86 0.24 43.91
N MET A 30 -15.89 -0.34 42.71
CA MET A 30 -16.93 -1.29 42.30
C MET A 30 -16.95 -2.51 43.24
N ILE A 31 -15.80 -3.15 43.48
CA ILE A 31 -15.65 -4.29 44.39
C ILE A 31 -16.08 -3.92 45.81
N TYR A 32 -15.60 -2.79 46.34
CA TYR A 32 -16.00 -2.31 47.65
C TYR A 32 -17.52 -2.17 47.76
N LYS A 33 -18.16 -1.59 46.74
CA LYS A 33 -19.61 -1.38 46.71
C LYS A 33 -20.37 -2.70 46.63
N PHE A 34 -19.95 -3.66 45.82
CA PHE A 34 -20.56 -4.99 45.75
C PHE A 34 -20.39 -5.81 47.03
N LYS A 35 -19.30 -5.63 47.79
CA LYS A 35 -19.10 -6.26 49.10
C LYS A 35 -19.97 -5.63 50.19
N LYS A 36 -20.10 -4.30 50.21
CA LYS A 36 -20.80 -3.57 51.29
C LYS A 36 -22.29 -3.34 51.05
N GLN A 37 -22.73 -3.33 49.79
CA GLN A 37 -24.11 -2.98 49.42
C GLN A 37 -24.69 -4.04 48.48
N ILE A 38 -25.12 -5.18 49.03
CA ILE A 38 -25.61 -6.34 48.24
C ILE A 38 -26.70 -5.92 47.24
N LYS A 39 -27.63 -5.03 47.61
CA LYS A 39 -28.69 -4.50 46.71
C LYS A 39 -28.16 -3.78 45.46
N THR A 40 -26.89 -3.38 45.43
CA THR A 40 -26.28 -2.75 44.25
C THR A 40 -25.80 -3.76 43.22
N ARG A 41 -25.74 -5.05 43.57
CA ARG A 41 -25.37 -6.13 42.64
C ARG A 41 -26.39 -6.27 41.51
N ASP A 42 -27.67 -6.02 41.77
CA ASP A 42 -28.74 -6.05 40.77
C ASP A 42 -28.58 -4.96 39.70
N GLN A 43 -27.74 -3.95 39.94
CA GLN A 43 -27.42 -2.91 38.96
C GLN A 43 -26.32 -3.34 37.98
N PHE A 44 -25.66 -4.48 38.20
CA PHE A 44 -24.60 -4.98 37.34
C PHE A 44 -25.21 -5.85 36.23
N SER A 45 -25.58 -5.20 35.12
CA SER A 45 -26.20 -5.85 33.96
C SER A 45 -25.17 -6.51 33.03
N ASP A 46 -25.65 -7.33 32.09
CA ASP A 46 -24.86 -7.91 30.99
C ASP A 46 -24.01 -6.85 30.28
N ASP A 47 -24.59 -5.70 29.93
CA ASP A 47 -23.89 -4.61 29.24
C ASP A 47 -22.75 -4.03 30.08
N LEU A 48 -22.96 -3.87 31.39
CA LEU A 48 -21.93 -3.36 32.29
C LEU A 48 -20.82 -4.39 32.50
N PHE A 49 -21.13 -5.68 32.47
CA PHE A 49 -20.14 -6.74 32.50
C PHE A 49 -19.26 -6.71 31.24
N PHE A 50 -19.82 -6.50 30.04
CA PHE A 50 -19.01 -6.38 28.82
C PHE A 50 -18.13 -5.12 28.82
N ILE A 51 -18.63 -3.97 29.29
CA ILE A 51 -17.79 -2.77 29.46
C ILE A 51 -16.67 -3.02 30.48
N PHE A 52 -16.95 -3.77 31.55
CA PHE A 52 -15.92 -4.19 32.50
C PHE A 52 -14.85 -5.05 31.82
N LEU A 53 -15.21 -6.06 31.02
CA LEU A 53 -14.24 -6.89 30.28
C LEU A 53 -13.37 -6.06 29.31
N GLU A 54 -13.96 -5.09 28.62
CA GLU A 54 -13.24 -4.21 27.70
C GLU A 54 -12.26 -3.27 28.39
N LYS A 55 -12.45 -3.00 29.68
CA LYS A 55 -11.63 -2.01 30.40
C LYS A 55 -10.75 -2.59 31.51
N ASN A 56 -11.07 -3.79 31.96
CA ASN A 56 -10.33 -4.48 32.99
C ASN A 56 -8.99 -5.00 32.45
N LYS A 57 -7.94 -4.82 33.25
CA LYS A 57 -6.57 -5.28 32.94
C LYS A 57 -5.99 -6.19 34.02
N ASP A 58 -6.79 -6.52 35.03
CA ASP A 58 -6.36 -7.24 36.23
C ASP A 58 -7.09 -8.59 36.29
N LEU A 59 -6.30 -9.67 36.21
CA LEU A 59 -6.81 -11.04 36.23
C LEU A 59 -7.47 -11.39 37.57
N GLU A 60 -6.91 -10.93 38.69
CA GLU A 60 -7.45 -11.24 40.02
C GLU A 60 -8.79 -10.53 40.24
N LEU A 61 -8.89 -9.29 39.77
CA LEU A 61 -10.16 -8.56 39.75
C LEU A 61 -11.21 -9.25 38.87
N PHE A 62 -10.81 -9.83 37.74
CA PHE A 62 -11.71 -10.61 36.88
C PHE A 62 -12.21 -11.87 37.60
N LYS A 63 -11.31 -12.62 38.25
CA LYS A 63 -11.65 -13.80 39.06
C LYS A 63 -12.64 -13.44 40.17
N GLU A 64 -12.36 -12.37 40.91
CA GLU A 64 -13.21 -11.90 42.00
C GLU A 64 -14.62 -11.53 41.50
N ILE A 65 -14.74 -10.91 40.33
CA ILE A 65 -16.06 -10.63 39.71
C ILE A 65 -16.80 -11.91 39.34
N LEU A 66 -16.12 -12.92 38.78
CA LEU A 66 -16.75 -14.21 38.48
C LEU A 66 -17.19 -14.96 39.74
N GLU A 67 -16.51 -14.79 40.86
CA GLU A 67 -16.93 -15.33 42.16
C GLU A 67 -18.17 -14.62 42.70
N MET A 68 -18.21 -13.29 42.61
CA MET A 68 -19.35 -12.49 43.07
C MET A 68 -20.61 -12.66 42.21
N PHE A 69 -20.43 -12.95 40.91
CA PHE A 69 -21.50 -13.06 39.93
C PHE A 69 -21.40 -14.37 39.15
N PRO A 70 -21.78 -15.51 39.76
CA PRO A 70 -21.68 -16.83 39.14
C PRO A 70 -22.44 -16.98 37.81
N GLN A 71 -23.47 -16.16 37.57
CA GLN A 71 -24.21 -16.15 36.30
C GLN A 71 -23.35 -15.77 35.08
N TYR A 72 -22.22 -15.09 35.30
CA TYR A 72 -21.24 -14.77 34.26
C TYR A 72 -20.15 -15.82 34.11
N LYS A 73 -20.13 -16.85 34.98
CA LYS A 73 -19.20 -17.97 34.78
C LYS A 73 -19.57 -18.64 33.44
N PRO A 74 -18.57 -18.94 32.61
CA PRO A 74 -18.77 -19.37 31.23
C PRO A 74 -19.16 -20.86 31.12
N TYR A 75 -19.96 -21.38 32.05
CA TYR A 75 -20.53 -22.73 31.95
C TYR A 75 -21.60 -22.82 30.86
N SER A 76 -22.16 -21.68 30.45
CA SER A 76 -23.08 -21.58 29.32
C SER A 76 -22.40 -21.04 28.07
N THR A 77 -22.83 -21.49 26.90
CA THR A 77 -22.37 -21.02 25.58
C THR A 77 -22.62 -19.53 25.34
N LYS A 78 -23.59 -18.93 26.06
CA LYS A 78 -23.99 -17.51 25.92
C LYS A 78 -22.85 -16.53 26.24
N TYR A 79 -22.09 -16.79 27.31
CA TYR A 79 -21.05 -15.86 27.77
C TYR A 79 -19.64 -16.27 27.36
N SER A 80 -19.37 -17.57 27.21
CA SER A 80 -18.04 -18.08 26.85
C SER A 80 -17.49 -17.44 25.58
N SER A 81 -18.29 -17.41 24.50
CA SER A 81 -17.95 -16.80 23.22
C SER A 81 -17.65 -15.30 23.32
N LYS A 82 -18.54 -14.54 23.98
CA LYS A 82 -18.37 -13.08 24.12
C LYS A 82 -17.20 -12.73 25.02
N ILE A 83 -16.96 -13.47 26.10
CA ILE A 83 -15.83 -13.24 27.00
C ILE A 83 -14.51 -13.40 26.24
N ILE A 84 -14.33 -14.51 25.51
CA ILE A 84 -13.08 -14.74 24.78
C ILE A 84 -12.89 -13.75 23.62
N GLU A 85 -13.97 -13.39 22.91
CA GLU A 85 -13.93 -12.35 21.87
C GLU A 85 -13.55 -10.97 22.42
N SER A 86 -14.16 -10.54 23.53
CA SER A 86 -13.81 -9.27 24.19
C SER A 86 -12.35 -9.27 24.64
N CYS A 87 -11.86 -10.35 25.23
CA CYS A 87 -10.47 -10.44 25.67
C CYS A 87 -9.48 -10.40 24.49
N CYS A 88 -9.84 -11.00 23.35
CA CYS A 88 -9.02 -10.98 22.13
C CYS A 88 -8.99 -9.59 21.46
N LYS A 89 -10.15 -8.90 21.42
CA LYS A 89 -10.32 -7.58 20.80
C LYS A 89 -9.72 -6.44 21.61
N ASN A 90 -9.56 -6.61 22.92
CA ASN A 90 -9.29 -5.50 23.82
C ASN A 90 -7.88 -4.90 23.63
N ASP A 91 -7.80 -3.81 22.87
CA ASP A 91 -6.57 -3.02 22.67
C ASP A 91 -6.11 -2.27 23.94
N SER A 92 -6.90 -2.28 25.01
CA SER A 92 -6.52 -1.63 26.27
C SER A 92 -5.39 -2.38 27.00
N PHE A 93 -5.15 -3.66 26.68
CA PHE A 93 -4.01 -4.42 27.17
C PHE A 93 -2.71 -3.98 26.46
N LYS A 94 -2.14 -2.86 26.90
CA LYS A 94 -0.79 -2.46 26.45
C LYS A 94 0.28 -3.52 26.78
N ASN A 95 0.03 -4.36 27.78
CA ASN A 95 0.90 -5.46 28.17
C ASN A 95 0.33 -6.80 27.65
N VAL A 96 1.05 -7.42 26.72
CA VAL A 96 0.70 -8.70 26.10
C VAL A 96 0.71 -9.84 27.12
N ASP A 97 1.57 -9.80 28.13
CA ASP A 97 1.70 -10.88 29.12
C ASP A 97 0.43 -11.00 29.97
N LEU A 98 -0.14 -9.88 30.40
CA LEU A 98 -1.42 -9.86 31.13
C LEU A 98 -2.57 -10.41 30.28
N LYS A 99 -2.60 -10.05 28.98
CA LYS A 99 -3.59 -10.58 28.04
C LYS A 99 -3.43 -12.10 27.87
N LEU A 100 -2.19 -12.58 27.75
CA LEU A 100 -1.87 -13.99 27.64
C LEU A 100 -2.28 -14.77 28.91
N GLU A 101 -2.01 -14.24 30.10
CA GLU A 101 -2.41 -14.85 31.37
C GLU A 101 -3.93 -14.96 31.50
N LEU A 102 -4.66 -13.88 31.15
CA LEU A 102 -6.12 -13.91 31.15
C LEU A 102 -6.65 -14.98 30.20
N ILE A 103 -6.14 -15.05 28.96
CA ILE A 103 -6.59 -16.05 28.00
C ILE A 103 -6.21 -17.48 28.44
N LYS A 104 -5.03 -17.67 29.06
CA LYS A 104 -4.65 -18.95 29.67
C LYS A 104 -5.64 -19.37 30.74
N TYR A 105 -6.06 -18.45 31.62
CA TYR A 105 -7.08 -18.72 32.64
C TYR A 105 -8.42 -19.13 32.01
N LEU A 106 -8.91 -18.38 31.01
CA LEU A 106 -10.16 -18.68 30.31
C LEU A 106 -10.16 -20.09 29.69
N ILE A 107 -9.04 -20.48 29.08
CA ILE A 107 -8.93 -21.76 28.36
C ILE A 107 -8.63 -22.92 29.32
N ASN A 108 -7.65 -22.77 30.20
CA ASN A 108 -7.15 -23.88 31.00
C ASN A 108 -8.03 -24.16 32.20
N GLU A 109 -8.49 -23.12 32.88
CA GLU A 109 -9.25 -23.24 34.12
C GLU A 109 -10.75 -23.22 33.85
N LEU A 110 -11.23 -22.24 33.07
CA LEU A 110 -12.66 -22.13 32.75
C LEU A 110 -13.10 -23.00 31.56
N LYS A 111 -12.18 -23.70 30.90
CA LYS A 111 -12.44 -24.62 29.77
C LYS A 111 -13.22 -23.95 28.63
N ILE A 112 -13.02 -22.65 28.41
CA ILE A 112 -13.65 -21.94 27.29
C ILE A 112 -12.96 -22.34 25.98
N THR A 113 -13.75 -22.81 25.02
CA THR A 113 -13.29 -23.01 23.65
C THR A 113 -13.26 -21.66 22.91
N PRO A 114 -12.12 -21.23 22.34
CA PRO A 114 -12.06 -20.07 21.47
C PRO A 114 -13.04 -20.15 20.30
N THR A 115 -13.65 -19.02 19.95
CA THR A 115 -14.50 -18.92 18.75
C THR A 115 -13.64 -18.56 17.54
N LEU A 116 -14.14 -18.88 16.34
CA LEU A 116 -13.51 -18.45 15.09
C LEU A 116 -13.32 -16.92 15.04
N LYS A 117 -14.33 -16.19 15.51
CA LYS A 117 -14.30 -14.72 15.58
C LYS A 117 -13.20 -14.21 16.52
N SER A 118 -12.99 -14.86 17.66
CA SER A 118 -11.88 -14.51 18.57
C SER A 118 -10.50 -14.72 17.93
N MET A 119 -10.32 -15.80 17.16
CA MET A 119 -9.08 -16.05 16.42
C MET A 119 -8.83 -15.01 15.33
N ASN A 120 -9.87 -14.68 14.56
CA ASN A 120 -9.78 -13.65 13.52
C ASN A 120 -9.38 -12.30 14.11
N PHE A 121 -9.94 -11.92 15.26
CA PHE A 121 -9.53 -10.69 15.96
C PHE A 121 -8.03 -10.71 16.32
N LEU A 122 -7.52 -11.81 16.86
CA LEU A 122 -6.09 -11.91 17.20
C LEU A 122 -5.18 -11.73 15.97
N CYS A 123 -5.58 -12.27 14.81
CA CYS A 123 -4.82 -12.18 13.57
C CYS A 123 -4.90 -10.77 12.95
N CYS A 124 -6.08 -10.16 12.91
CA CYS A 124 -6.32 -8.83 12.31
C CYS A 124 -5.74 -7.68 13.15
N CYS A 125 -5.80 -7.75 14.49
CA CYS A 125 -5.31 -6.68 15.38
C CYS A 125 -3.77 -6.64 15.55
N SER A 126 -3.03 -7.40 14.74
CA SER A 126 -1.59 -7.60 14.90
C SER A 126 -0.69 -6.39 14.62
N LYS A 127 -1.22 -5.28 14.09
CA LYS A 127 -0.39 -4.08 13.86
C LYS A 127 0.05 -3.39 15.16
N GLN A 128 -0.63 -3.64 16.29
CA GLN A 128 -0.37 -2.93 17.54
C GLN A 128 -0.02 -3.85 18.72
N MET A 129 -0.20 -5.17 18.60
CA MET A 129 0.04 -6.12 19.69
C MET A 129 0.72 -7.39 19.19
N ASN A 130 1.77 -7.82 19.91
CA ASN A 130 2.45 -9.10 19.70
C ASN A 130 1.54 -10.26 20.16
N ASN A 131 0.48 -10.57 19.41
CA ASN A 131 -0.48 -11.62 19.74
C ASN A 131 0.04 -13.04 19.41
N LEU A 132 1.23 -13.18 18.83
CA LEU A 132 1.81 -14.46 18.39
C LEU A 132 1.82 -15.53 19.51
N PRO A 133 2.14 -15.23 20.79
CA PRO A 133 2.10 -16.23 21.86
C PRO A 133 0.69 -16.80 22.09
N ILE A 134 -0.35 -15.98 21.96
CA ILE A 134 -1.75 -16.41 22.15
C ILE A 134 -2.17 -17.31 20.97
N ILE A 135 -1.80 -16.93 19.76
CA ILE A 135 -2.09 -17.68 18.54
C ILE A 135 -1.38 -19.05 18.56
N LYS A 136 -0.10 -19.09 18.97
CA LYS A 136 0.66 -20.33 19.20
C LYS A 136 -0.09 -21.27 20.14
N MET A 137 -0.52 -20.74 21.29
CA MET A 137 -1.27 -21.53 22.28
C MET A 137 -2.58 -22.08 21.70
N PHE A 138 -3.32 -21.29 20.90
CA PHE A 138 -4.56 -21.77 20.28
C PHE A 138 -4.31 -22.91 19.30
N ILE A 139 -3.24 -22.79 18.50
CA ILE A 139 -2.81 -23.83 17.56
C ILE A 139 -2.39 -25.09 18.30
N GLU A 140 -1.54 -24.97 19.32
CA GLU A 140 -1.06 -26.12 20.11
C GLU A 140 -2.18 -26.92 20.79
N LYS A 141 -3.25 -26.24 21.21
CA LYS A 141 -4.43 -26.88 21.81
C LYS A 141 -5.45 -27.39 20.80
N GLY A 142 -5.21 -27.21 19.51
CA GLY A 142 -6.12 -27.70 18.46
C GLY A 142 -7.42 -26.90 18.34
N TYR A 143 -7.46 -25.65 18.81
CA TYR A 143 -8.66 -24.80 18.71
C TYR A 143 -8.89 -24.20 17.32
N PHE A 144 -8.14 -24.65 16.33
CA PHE A 144 -8.34 -24.27 14.94
C PHE A 144 -9.26 -25.27 14.24
N SER A 145 -10.50 -24.84 13.98
CA SER A 145 -11.44 -25.56 13.13
C SER A 145 -11.43 -24.92 11.76
N ILE A 146 -10.66 -25.50 10.86
CA ILE A 146 -10.45 -24.96 9.51
C ILE A 146 -11.47 -25.60 8.59
N LYS A 147 -12.69 -25.06 8.62
CA LYS A 147 -13.75 -25.37 7.66
C LYS A 147 -14.17 -24.14 6.85
N THR A 148 -13.57 -22.97 7.10
CA THR A 148 -14.08 -21.68 6.61
C THR A 148 -12.96 -20.72 6.21
N GLN A 149 -13.25 -19.74 5.35
CA GLN A 149 -12.30 -18.77 4.76
C GLN A 149 -11.49 -17.89 5.76
N SER A 150 -11.79 -17.96 7.05
CA SER A 150 -11.05 -17.32 8.16
C SER A 150 -9.57 -17.65 8.22
N ASP A 151 -9.18 -18.79 7.66
CA ASP A 151 -7.88 -19.42 7.93
C ASP A 151 -6.76 -18.85 7.05
N THR A 152 -7.12 -18.15 5.97
CA THR A 152 -6.21 -17.32 5.19
C THR A 152 -5.62 -16.22 6.08
N GLY A 153 -6.43 -15.58 6.95
CA GLY A 153 -5.95 -14.52 7.83
C GLY A 153 -4.87 -14.98 8.82
N LEU A 154 -5.01 -16.20 9.36
CA LEU A 154 -3.99 -16.81 10.22
C LEU A 154 -2.70 -17.10 9.45
N LEU A 155 -2.80 -17.75 8.30
CA LEU A 155 -1.63 -18.06 7.47
C LEU A 155 -0.87 -16.79 7.08
N LEU A 156 -1.59 -15.74 6.68
CA LEU A 156 -1.02 -14.44 6.34
C LEU A 156 -0.36 -13.75 7.54
N TYR A 157 -0.96 -13.89 8.72
CA TYR A 157 -0.35 -13.39 9.96
C TYR A 157 0.96 -14.11 10.27
N LEU A 158 0.99 -15.45 10.21
CA LEU A 158 2.21 -16.22 10.47
C LEU A 158 3.32 -15.88 9.48
N LEU A 159 2.97 -15.60 8.23
CA LEU A 159 3.91 -15.14 7.21
C LEU A 159 4.47 -13.75 7.51
N LYS A 160 3.61 -12.81 7.91
CA LYS A 160 4.02 -11.47 8.32
C LYS A 160 5.01 -11.53 9.50
N GLU A 161 4.76 -12.39 10.47
CA GLU A 161 5.61 -12.59 11.64
C GLU A 161 6.83 -13.49 11.37
N LYS A 162 6.99 -13.98 10.12
CA LYS A 162 8.09 -14.89 9.70
C LYS A 162 8.16 -16.20 10.50
N ASP A 163 7.05 -16.67 11.05
CA ASP A 163 6.98 -17.94 11.78
C ASP A 163 6.67 -19.10 10.81
N PHE A 164 7.65 -19.43 9.97
CA PHE A 164 7.52 -20.45 8.93
C PHE A 164 7.31 -21.86 9.48
N GLU A 165 7.83 -22.15 10.68
CA GLU A 165 7.64 -23.44 11.35
C GLU A 165 6.17 -23.64 11.70
N LEU A 166 5.57 -22.66 12.39
CA LEU A 166 4.16 -22.73 12.77
C LEU A 166 3.24 -22.69 11.55
N PHE A 167 3.60 -21.89 10.55
CA PHE A 167 2.91 -21.85 9.28
C PHE A 167 2.85 -23.23 8.61
N ASN A 168 4.00 -23.90 8.45
CA ASN A 168 4.09 -25.25 7.90
C ASN A 168 3.29 -26.25 8.75
N LYS A 169 3.34 -26.13 10.08
CA LYS A 169 2.56 -26.97 10.99
C LYS A 169 1.05 -26.82 10.76
N VAL A 170 0.55 -25.59 10.61
CA VAL A 170 -0.88 -25.32 10.34
C VAL A 170 -1.32 -25.96 9.02
N LEU A 171 -0.50 -25.86 7.97
CA LEU A 171 -0.80 -26.46 6.66
C LEU A 171 -0.75 -27.98 6.66
N LEU A 172 0.27 -28.57 7.28
CA LEU A 172 0.41 -30.03 7.36
C LEU A 172 -0.75 -30.65 8.13
N THR A 173 -1.23 -29.95 9.16
CA THR A 173 -2.36 -30.40 9.96
C THR A 173 -3.69 -30.22 9.22
N ASN A 174 -3.71 -29.53 8.07
CA ASN A 174 -4.95 -29.26 7.34
C ASN A 174 -4.88 -29.55 5.84
N LYS A 175 -5.37 -30.73 5.45
CA LYS A 175 -5.37 -31.19 4.06
C LYS A 175 -6.22 -30.32 3.13
N GLU A 176 -7.37 -29.81 3.57
CA GLU A 176 -8.27 -28.98 2.74
C GLU A 176 -7.66 -27.60 2.45
N LEU A 177 -7.08 -26.94 3.46
CA LEU A 177 -6.27 -25.74 3.27
C LEU A 177 -5.12 -26.05 2.33
N LYS A 178 -4.39 -27.15 2.55
CA LYS A 178 -3.28 -27.53 1.68
C LYS A 178 -3.74 -27.56 0.22
N TYR A 179 -4.87 -28.18 -0.12
CA TYR A 179 -5.42 -28.20 -1.48
C TYR A 179 -5.88 -26.83 -2.00
N ASN A 180 -6.64 -26.08 -1.19
CA ASN A 180 -7.15 -24.75 -1.58
C ASN A 180 -6.05 -23.71 -1.69
N PHE A 181 -5.02 -23.82 -0.87
CA PHE A 181 -3.82 -23.01 -0.97
C PHE A 181 -2.87 -23.56 -2.03
N GLN A 182 -2.78 -24.85 -2.35
CA GLN A 182 -1.66 -25.40 -3.15
C GLN A 182 -1.42 -24.68 -4.48
N SER A 183 -2.48 -24.28 -5.19
CA SER A 183 -2.34 -23.51 -6.44
C SER A 183 -1.83 -22.08 -6.22
N TYR A 184 -2.20 -21.45 -5.10
CA TYR A 184 -1.71 -20.14 -4.66
C TYR A 184 -0.34 -20.24 -3.96
N PHE A 185 -0.02 -21.40 -3.37
CA PHE A 185 0.95 -21.57 -2.30
C PHE A 185 2.28 -22.14 -2.76
N GLU A 186 2.34 -22.97 -3.80
CA GLU A 186 3.64 -23.33 -4.38
C GLU A 186 4.34 -22.11 -4.97
N THR A 187 3.56 -21.13 -5.43
CA THR A 187 4.08 -19.83 -5.83
C THR A 187 4.33 -18.96 -4.61
N THR A 188 3.31 -18.66 -3.79
CA THR A 188 3.45 -17.74 -2.67
C THR A 188 4.43 -18.23 -1.60
N ASN A 189 4.42 -19.49 -1.18
CA ASN A 189 5.30 -20.02 -0.13
C ASN A 189 6.78 -20.07 -0.53
N LEU A 190 7.07 -20.29 -1.82
CA LEU A 190 8.46 -20.18 -2.30
C LEU A 190 8.90 -18.72 -2.41
N LEU A 191 7.99 -17.82 -2.81
CA LEU A 191 8.21 -16.37 -2.79
C LEU A 191 8.43 -15.84 -1.36
N LEU A 192 7.74 -16.41 -0.37
CA LEU A 192 7.80 -16.09 1.06
C LEU A 192 9.08 -16.59 1.75
N THR A 193 9.55 -17.78 1.39
CA THR A 193 10.79 -18.34 1.95
C THR A 193 12.05 -17.71 1.35
N LYS A 194 11.97 -17.18 0.12
CA LYS A 194 13.10 -16.57 -0.59
C LYS A 194 13.26 -15.07 -0.34
N SER A 195 12.16 -14.29 -0.31
CA SER A 195 12.26 -12.83 -0.38
C SER A 195 12.70 -12.13 0.91
N ASN A 196 12.36 -12.68 2.08
CA ASN A 196 12.53 -12.02 3.38
C ASN A 196 11.94 -10.58 3.46
N ASP A 197 11.19 -10.12 2.44
CA ASP A 197 10.78 -8.73 2.23
C ASP A 197 9.34 -8.53 2.68
N VAL A 198 9.18 -7.84 3.81
CA VAL A 198 7.88 -7.57 4.45
C VAL A 198 6.99 -6.66 3.60
N ARG A 199 7.55 -5.87 2.69
CA ARG A 199 6.79 -4.94 1.84
C ARG A 199 6.17 -5.65 0.66
N PHE A 200 6.88 -6.60 0.06
CA PHE A 200 6.29 -7.53 -0.91
C PHE A 200 5.06 -8.23 -0.30
N TYR A 201 5.09 -8.54 1.00
CA TYR A 201 3.91 -9.06 1.70
C TYR A 201 2.81 -8.00 1.83
N GLN A 202 3.11 -6.78 2.25
CA GLN A 202 2.09 -5.74 2.36
C GLN A 202 1.41 -5.40 1.01
N SER A 203 2.18 -5.45 -0.08
CA SER A 203 1.70 -5.25 -1.46
C SER A 203 1.10 -6.47 -2.11
N LEU A 204 1.27 -7.65 -1.53
CA LEU A 204 0.52 -8.84 -1.93
C LEU A 204 -0.91 -8.79 -1.40
N PHE A 205 -1.23 -7.78 -0.60
CA PHE A 205 -2.51 -7.67 0.08
C PHE A 205 -3.06 -6.23 0.18
N ASP A 206 -2.48 -5.28 -0.56
CA ASP A 206 -2.94 -3.88 -0.77
C ASP A 206 -3.51 -3.18 0.48
N GLY A 207 -2.92 -3.40 1.66
CA GLY A 207 -3.42 -2.81 2.92
C GLY A 207 -4.86 -3.21 3.32
N LEU A 208 -5.58 -3.97 2.49
CA LEU A 208 -6.99 -4.36 2.64
C LEU A 208 -7.19 -5.60 3.50
N ILE A 209 -6.13 -6.30 3.93
CA ILE A 209 -6.24 -7.38 4.92
C ILE A 209 -6.87 -6.92 6.24
N ILE A 210 -6.86 -5.62 6.55
CA ILE A 210 -6.90 -5.19 7.95
C ILE A 210 -8.27 -4.69 8.40
N GLU A 211 -9.21 -4.35 7.50
CA GLU A 211 -10.50 -3.79 7.94
C GLU A 211 -11.73 -4.64 7.67
N SER A 212 -11.63 -5.70 6.89
CA SER A 212 -12.78 -6.58 6.74
C SER A 212 -12.37 -8.04 6.78
N GLY A 213 -12.68 -8.67 7.92
CA GLY A 213 -12.88 -10.12 7.96
C GLY A 213 -14.05 -10.60 7.10
N TYR A 214 -14.48 -9.85 6.07
CA TYR A 214 -15.53 -10.19 5.13
C TYR A 214 -15.48 -9.36 3.83
N ILE A 215 -16.03 -9.96 2.76
CA ILE A 215 -16.23 -9.44 1.40
C ILE A 215 -15.02 -9.60 0.45
N TYR A 216 -14.69 -10.85 0.15
CA TYR A 216 -14.61 -11.24 -1.28
C TYR A 216 -16.03 -11.55 -1.76
N GLY A 217 -16.88 -10.53 -1.74
CA GLY A 217 -18.04 -10.44 -2.59
C GLY A 217 -17.54 -9.83 -3.87
N CYS A 218 -17.40 -10.66 -4.89
CA CYS A 218 -17.21 -10.24 -6.27
C CYS A 218 -18.43 -9.41 -6.67
N TYR A 219 -18.44 -8.13 -6.33
CA TYR A 219 -19.52 -7.20 -6.70
C TYR A 219 -19.32 -6.55 -8.06
N ASP A 220 -18.20 -6.83 -8.71
CA ASP A 220 -18.07 -6.68 -10.16
C ASP A 220 -17.39 -7.95 -10.67
N GLY A 221 -17.92 -8.54 -11.75
CA GLY A 221 -17.46 -9.80 -12.35
C GLY A 221 -16.01 -9.85 -12.86
N TYR A 222 -15.16 -8.94 -12.40
CA TYR A 222 -13.72 -8.98 -12.58
C TYR A 222 -13.09 -9.59 -11.33
N ASN A 223 -12.87 -10.91 -11.37
CA ASN A 223 -11.85 -11.54 -10.56
C ASN A 223 -10.52 -10.81 -10.82
N LYS A 224 -10.20 -9.78 -10.04
CA LYS A 224 -8.82 -9.28 -9.89
C LYS A 224 -8.06 -10.37 -9.14
N MET A 225 -7.84 -11.48 -9.83
CA MET A 225 -6.95 -12.52 -9.39
C MET A 225 -5.63 -11.83 -9.13
N TYR A 226 -5.15 -11.91 -7.89
CA TYR A 226 -3.90 -11.30 -7.49
C TYR A 226 -2.84 -11.66 -8.51
N GLN A 227 -2.05 -10.68 -8.99
CA GLN A 227 -0.99 -10.92 -9.97
C GLN A 227 0.36 -10.87 -9.24
N PRO A 228 0.85 -11.98 -8.64
CA PRO A 228 2.14 -12.04 -7.97
C PRO A 228 3.28 -11.44 -8.77
N THR A 229 3.25 -11.64 -10.10
CA THR A 229 4.22 -11.06 -11.03
C THR A 229 4.21 -9.53 -11.04
N LYS A 230 3.04 -8.90 -10.90
CA LYS A 230 2.94 -7.43 -10.82
C LYS A 230 3.57 -6.90 -9.55
N SER A 231 3.22 -7.47 -8.40
CA SER A 231 3.80 -7.08 -7.10
C SER A 231 5.31 -7.35 -7.07
N ALA A 232 5.76 -8.45 -7.68
CA ALA A 232 7.16 -8.82 -7.77
C ALA A 232 7.98 -7.79 -8.56
N ILE A 233 7.44 -7.31 -9.67
CA ILE A 233 8.03 -6.27 -10.50
C ILE A 233 8.02 -4.94 -9.77
N TYR A 234 6.88 -4.57 -9.17
CA TYR A 234 6.74 -3.31 -8.44
C TYR A 234 7.73 -3.19 -7.27
N HIS A 235 7.94 -4.28 -6.53
CA HIS A 235 8.95 -4.34 -5.45
C HIS A 235 10.34 -4.75 -5.92
N ALA A 236 10.51 -5.04 -7.21
CA ALA A 236 11.77 -5.43 -7.82
C ALA A 236 12.53 -6.52 -7.04
N ASN A 237 11.80 -7.52 -6.53
CA ASN A 237 12.39 -8.58 -5.71
C ASN A 237 13.04 -9.64 -6.60
N LYS A 238 14.39 -9.64 -6.71
CA LYS A 238 15.13 -10.51 -7.63
C LYS A 238 14.86 -11.99 -7.42
N ASP A 239 14.85 -12.47 -6.18
CA ASP A 239 14.69 -13.90 -5.89
C ASP A 239 13.33 -14.42 -6.33
N ILE A 240 12.31 -13.60 -6.07
CA ILE A 240 10.94 -13.84 -6.48
C ILE A 240 10.82 -13.85 -8.01
N LEU A 241 11.39 -12.85 -8.67
CA LEU A 241 11.34 -12.73 -10.12
C LEU A 241 12.08 -13.90 -10.79
N SER A 242 13.26 -14.27 -10.28
CA SER A 242 14.05 -15.43 -10.74
C SER A 242 13.24 -16.71 -10.68
N TYR A 243 12.50 -16.89 -9.58
CA TYR A 243 11.61 -18.03 -9.44
C TYR A 243 10.43 -17.99 -10.42
N LEU A 244 9.74 -16.85 -10.52
CA LEU A 244 8.59 -16.72 -11.42
C LEU A 244 8.98 -17.02 -12.87
N VAL A 245 10.08 -16.42 -13.35
CA VAL A 245 10.64 -16.62 -14.68
C VAL A 245 10.99 -18.08 -14.95
N LYS A 246 11.63 -18.76 -13.98
CA LYS A 246 11.98 -20.18 -14.09
C LYS A 246 10.76 -21.08 -14.34
N ASN A 247 9.60 -20.73 -13.79
CA ASN A 247 8.39 -21.54 -13.91
C ASN A 247 7.47 -21.09 -15.04
N LYS A 248 7.44 -19.78 -15.34
CA LYS A 248 6.63 -19.21 -16.41
C LYS A 248 7.24 -17.89 -16.87
N PRO A 249 7.64 -17.78 -18.16
CA PRO A 249 8.16 -16.53 -18.67
C PRO A 249 7.17 -15.37 -18.50
N ILE A 250 7.67 -14.21 -18.08
CA ILE A 250 6.85 -12.99 -17.97
C ILE A 250 6.64 -12.44 -19.39
N LYS A 251 5.41 -12.55 -19.88
CA LYS A 251 5.00 -12.11 -21.23
C LYS A 251 4.02 -10.93 -21.25
N ASP A 252 3.45 -10.58 -20.10
CA ASP A 252 2.38 -9.58 -20.03
C ASP A 252 2.95 -8.16 -20.03
N TYR A 253 2.64 -7.39 -21.08
CA TYR A 253 3.06 -6.00 -21.23
C TYR A 253 2.57 -5.09 -20.12
N ASN A 254 1.35 -5.31 -19.61
CA ASN A 254 0.79 -4.48 -18.54
C ASN A 254 1.62 -4.56 -17.25
N LEU A 255 2.48 -5.58 -17.15
CA LEU A 255 3.46 -5.74 -16.07
C LEU A 255 4.78 -5.02 -16.37
N LEU A 256 5.13 -4.78 -17.63
CA LEU A 256 6.33 -4.05 -17.99
C LEU A 256 6.16 -2.54 -17.78
N SER A 257 4.98 -1.99 -18.04
CA SER A 257 4.69 -0.58 -17.75
C SER A 257 4.79 -0.25 -16.25
N THR A 258 4.62 -1.22 -15.35
CA THR A 258 4.89 -1.01 -13.92
C THR A 258 6.37 -0.74 -13.60
N ILE A 259 7.30 -1.07 -14.50
CA ILE A 259 8.73 -0.76 -14.33
C ILE A 259 8.97 0.74 -14.48
N SER A 260 8.30 1.43 -15.42
CA SER A 260 8.50 2.86 -15.61
C SER A 260 8.01 3.67 -14.41
N LEU A 261 6.92 3.22 -13.78
CA LEU A 261 6.34 3.81 -12.57
C LEU A 261 7.13 3.49 -11.28
N LYS A 262 8.16 2.65 -11.34
CA LYS A 262 8.94 2.31 -10.16
C LYS A 262 9.75 3.51 -9.67
N ASN A 263 9.58 3.86 -8.41
CA ASN A 263 10.46 4.83 -7.76
C ASN A 263 11.74 4.13 -7.26
N ASP A 264 12.90 4.54 -7.75
CA ASP A 264 14.20 3.97 -7.36
C ASP A 264 14.73 4.53 -6.03
N GLU A 265 14.19 5.66 -5.57
CA GLU A 265 14.52 6.25 -4.26
C GLU A 265 13.80 5.53 -3.10
N ILE A 266 12.73 4.79 -3.43
CA ILE A 266 11.96 4.00 -2.49
C ILE A 266 12.39 2.53 -2.63
N ASP A 267 13.37 2.16 -1.80
CA ASP A 267 13.63 0.80 -1.28
C ASP A 267 14.52 -0.24 -2.01
N GLY A 268 15.13 -1.09 -1.15
CA GLY A 268 16.18 -2.10 -1.42
C GLY A 268 15.82 -3.35 -2.23
N GLY A 269 15.03 -3.20 -3.30
CA GLY A 269 14.92 -4.15 -4.41
C GLY A 269 15.94 -3.86 -5.52
N LEU A 270 15.79 -4.47 -6.69
CA LEU A 270 16.58 -4.10 -7.89
C LEU A 270 16.27 -2.66 -8.32
N SER A 271 17.26 -1.95 -8.84
CA SER A 271 17.02 -0.69 -9.56
C SER A 271 16.13 -0.93 -10.79
N SER A 272 15.45 0.10 -11.30
CA SER A 272 14.65 -0.02 -12.54
C SER A 272 15.49 -0.55 -13.70
N LEU A 273 16.76 -0.16 -13.79
CA LEU A 273 17.71 -0.66 -14.79
C LEU A 273 18.03 -2.14 -14.59
N ASP A 274 18.34 -2.56 -13.37
CA ASP A 274 18.66 -3.97 -13.08
C ASP A 274 17.44 -4.87 -13.26
N LEU A 275 16.24 -4.36 -12.97
CA LEU A 275 14.99 -5.04 -13.24
C LEU A 275 14.74 -5.21 -14.74
N LEU A 276 15.02 -4.19 -15.56
CA LEU A 276 14.96 -4.30 -17.02
C LEU A 276 15.97 -5.30 -17.57
N LYS A 277 17.22 -5.25 -17.08
CA LYS A 277 18.25 -6.24 -17.43
C LYS A 277 17.76 -7.64 -17.09
N PHE A 278 17.30 -7.86 -15.86
CA PHE A 278 16.74 -9.14 -15.45
C PHE A 278 15.62 -9.62 -16.40
N ILE A 279 14.65 -8.77 -16.74
CA ILE A 279 13.51 -9.16 -17.59
C ILE A 279 13.94 -9.45 -19.04
N PHE A 280 14.80 -8.61 -19.63
CA PHE A 280 15.14 -8.74 -21.05
C PHE A 280 16.37 -9.63 -21.31
N ASP A 281 17.29 -9.76 -20.35
CA ASP A 281 18.46 -10.64 -20.46
C ASP A 281 18.12 -12.06 -20.00
N GLU A 282 17.44 -12.22 -18.86
CA GLU A 282 17.24 -13.54 -18.25
C GLU A 282 15.91 -14.20 -18.65
N ASN A 283 14.83 -13.42 -18.83
CA ASN A 283 13.48 -13.95 -19.08
C ASN A 283 13.08 -14.07 -20.57
N LYS A 284 13.95 -13.67 -21.50
CA LYS A 284 13.73 -13.78 -22.97
C LYS A 284 12.34 -13.25 -23.42
N THR A 285 11.88 -12.14 -22.84
CA THR A 285 10.55 -11.58 -23.12
C THR A 285 10.39 -11.19 -24.60
N GLU A 286 9.17 -11.37 -25.13
CA GLU A 286 8.81 -11.02 -26.50
C GLU A 286 8.84 -9.51 -26.76
N LEU A 287 9.20 -9.13 -27.99
CA LEU A 287 9.55 -7.76 -28.39
C LEU A 287 8.35 -6.87 -28.73
N ASN A 288 7.14 -7.43 -28.73
CA ASN A 288 5.96 -6.82 -29.36
C ASN A 288 5.53 -5.48 -28.74
N HIS A 289 6.10 -5.11 -27.60
CA HIS A 289 5.74 -3.89 -26.87
C HIS A 289 6.95 -3.06 -26.43
N ILE A 290 8.13 -3.29 -27.00
CA ILE A 290 9.34 -2.56 -26.61
C ILE A 290 9.21 -1.05 -26.84
N THR A 291 8.58 -0.64 -27.94
CA THR A 291 8.37 0.79 -28.26
C THR A 291 7.44 1.46 -27.27
N THR A 292 6.37 0.79 -26.83
CA THR A 292 5.44 1.35 -25.85
C THR A 292 6.12 1.50 -24.48
N LEU A 293 6.87 0.48 -24.03
CA LEU A 293 7.67 0.56 -22.81
C LEU A 293 8.71 1.68 -22.89
N PHE A 294 9.36 1.84 -24.05
CA PHE A 294 10.33 2.91 -24.28
C PHE A 294 9.70 4.29 -24.11
N ASN A 295 8.51 4.51 -24.68
CA ASN A 295 7.77 5.77 -24.52
C ASN A 295 7.33 6.00 -23.07
N ASP A 296 6.91 4.96 -22.36
CA ASP A 296 6.57 5.05 -20.93
C ASP A 296 7.81 5.44 -20.10
N LEU A 297 8.99 4.87 -20.40
CA LEU A 297 10.24 5.24 -19.74
C LEU A 297 10.72 6.66 -20.09
N CYS A 298 10.45 7.13 -21.32
CA CYS A 298 10.67 8.53 -21.69
C CYS A 298 9.85 9.44 -20.80
N LYS A 299 8.55 9.17 -20.67
CA LYS A 299 7.61 9.96 -19.86
C LYS A 299 7.99 9.99 -18.38
N GLU A 300 8.48 8.88 -17.84
CA GLU A 300 8.85 8.76 -16.42
C GLU A 300 10.29 9.20 -16.12
N GLY A 301 11.03 9.72 -17.10
CA GLY A 301 12.34 10.33 -16.83
C GLY A 301 13.50 9.35 -16.63
N LYS A 302 13.39 8.09 -17.09
CA LYS A 302 14.33 7.00 -16.77
C LYS A 302 15.48 6.86 -17.79
N ILE A 303 16.39 7.83 -17.86
CA ILE A 303 17.40 7.90 -18.93
C ILE A 303 18.32 6.67 -19.04
N ASP A 304 18.78 6.10 -17.93
CA ASP A 304 19.65 4.91 -17.97
C ASP A 304 18.93 3.68 -18.53
N CYS A 305 17.64 3.53 -18.20
CA CYS A 305 16.77 2.51 -18.75
C CYS A 305 16.61 2.68 -20.27
N LEU A 306 16.42 3.91 -20.74
CA LEU A 306 16.30 4.24 -22.16
C LEU A 306 17.60 3.90 -22.92
N LYS A 307 18.75 4.32 -22.39
CA LYS A 307 20.06 4.03 -22.99
C LYS A 307 20.27 2.53 -23.15
N TYR A 308 19.95 1.75 -22.12
CA TYR A 308 20.01 0.28 -22.18
C TYR A 308 19.07 -0.32 -23.24
N LEU A 309 17.79 0.04 -23.23
CA LEU A 309 16.82 -0.51 -24.18
C LEU A 309 17.17 -0.12 -25.63
N TYR A 310 17.58 1.13 -25.87
CA TYR A 310 17.98 1.58 -27.19
C TYR A 310 19.23 0.85 -27.68
N GLN A 311 20.26 0.70 -26.84
CA GLN A 311 21.46 -0.05 -27.21
C GLN A 311 21.13 -1.50 -27.59
N LYS A 312 20.22 -2.15 -26.84
CA LYS A 312 19.84 -3.53 -27.06
C LYS A 312 18.90 -3.72 -28.26
N TYR A 313 18.05 -2.74 -28.55
CA TYR A 313 16.97 -2.85 -29.55
C TYR A 313 16.96 -1.72 -30.59
N LYS A 314 18.14 -1.17 -30.91
CA LYS A 314 18.34 -0.03 -31.83
C LYS A 314 17.62 -0.18 -33.18
N GLY A 315 17.52 -1.41 -33.72
CA GLY A 315 16.85 -1.68 -35.00
C GLY A 315 15.32 -1.82 -34.92
N ILE A 316 14.76 -1.87 -33.71
CA ILE A 316 13.32 -2.07 -33.47
C ILE A 316 12.68 -0.78 -32.97
N ILE A 317 13.36 -0.07 -32.07
CA ILE A 317 12.88 1.18 -31.50
C ILE A 317 12.99 2.28 -32.55
N LYS A 318 11.85 2.82 -32.96
CA LYS A 318 11.77 3.98 -33.85
C LYS A 318 11.60 5.24 -33.02
N ILE A 319 12.56 6.15 -33.10
CA ILE A 319 12.48 7.45 -32.45
C ILE A 319 11.71 8.40 -33.36
N ASN A 320 10.47 8.70 -32.96
CA ASN A 320 9.58 9.63 -33.65
C ASN A 320 9.24 10.86 -32.79
N ASN A 321 8.47 11.78 -33.35
CA ASN A 321 8.00 12.97 -32.63
C ASN A 321 7.25 12.60 -31.34
N GLN A 322 6.42 11.55 -31.32
CA GLN A 322 5.73 11.10 -30.11
C GLN A 322 6.70 10.67 -29.01
N THR A 323 7.77 9.93 -29.34
CA THR A 323 8.80 9.54 -28.37
C THR A 323 9.49 10.76 -27.78
N ARG A 324 9.79 11.76 -28.62
CA ARG A 324 10.40 13.04 -28.19
C ARG A 324 9.44 13.85 -27.31
N ASP A 325 8.17 13.91 -27.66
CA ASP A 325 7.12 14.55 -26.86
C ASP A 325 7.00 13.90 -25.47
N MET A 326 7.10 12.57 -25.38
CA MET A 326 7.13 11.88 -24.09
C MET A 326 8.36 12.24 -23.26
N GLY A 327 9.53 12.39 -23.90
CA GLY A 327 10.73 12.90 -23.24
C GLY A 327 10.52 14.29 -22.65
N LEU A 328 9.88 15.21 -23.39
CA LEU A 328 9.54 16.56 -22.90
C LEU A 328 8.55 16.54 -21.73
N LYS A 329 7.56 15.64 -21.77
CA LYS A 329 6.57 15.48 -20.68
C LYS A 329 7.18 15.03 -19.35
N SER A 330 8.36 14.40 -19.38
CA SER A 330 9.06 13.96 -18.17
C SER A 330 9.67 15.09 -17.34
N ASN A 331 9.70 16.32 -17.87
CA ASN A 331 10.41 17.45 -17.26
C ASN A 331 11.91 17.17 -17.08
N ASN A 332 12.47 16.25 -17.86
CA ASN A 332 13.90 15.95 -17.94
C ASN A 332 14.42 16.26 -19.35
N LEU A 333 14.99 17.45 -19.53
CA LEU A 333 15.55 17.91 -20.81
C LEU A 333 16.71 17.05 -21.31
N GLU A 334 17.45 16.41 -20.39
CA GLU A 334 18.54 15.50 -20.76
C GLU A 334 18.04 14.36 -21.65
N ILE A 335 16.82 13.86 -21.40
CA ILE A 335 16.23 12.82 -22.23
C ILE A 335 15.90 13.36 -23.61
N PHE A 336 15.33 14.56 -23.70
CA PHE A 336 15.01 15.15 -24.99
C PHE A 336 16.28 15.41 -25.82
N ASP A 337 17.32 15.97 -25.21
CA ASP A 337 18.62 16.18 -25.87
C ASP A 337 19.22 14.85 -26.33
N TRP A 338 19.23 13.84 -25.46
CA TRP A 338 19.71 12.51 -25.82
C TRP A 338 18.90 11.88 -26.97
N LEU A 339 17.58 12.04 -26.99
CA LEU A 339 16.72 11.57 -28.08
C LEU A 339 17.00 12.28 -29.40
N LEU A 340 17.43 13.54 -29.37
CA LEU A 340 17.87 14.28 -30.56
C LEU A 340 19.24 13.79 -31.04
N GLU A 341 20.18 13.54 -30.11
CA GLU A 341 21.52 13.05 -30.42
C GLU A 341 21.53 11.67 -31.08
N ILE A 342 20.72 10.73 -30.58
CA ILE A 342 20.60 9.39 -31.19
C ILE A 342 19.87 9.41 -32.53
N GLY A 343 19.29 10.57 -32.90
CA GLY A 343 18.60 10.80 -34.16
C GLY A 343 17.27 10.06 -34.26
N GLY A 344 16.81 9.91 -35.50
CA GLY A 344 15.55 9.25 -35.81
C GLY A 344 14.96 9.81 -37.09
N ASP A 345 13.65 9.79 -37.17
CA ASP A 345 12.87 10.23 -38.33
C ASP A 345 12.64 11.75 -38.41
N CYS A 346 13.53 12.57 -37.82
CA CYS A 346 13.38 14.03 -37.73
C CYS A 346 13.06 14.65 -39.10
N ASP A 347 13.71 14.15 -40.15
CA ASP A 347 13.56 14.61 -41.54
C ASP A 347 12.22 14.25 -42.18
N THR A 348 11.42 13.37 -41.56
CA THR A 348 10.10 12.95 -42.07
C THR A 348 8.94 13.32 -41.15
N ASN A 349 9.16 13.34 -39.83
CA ASN A 349 8.10 13.49 -38.83
C ASN A 349 8.29 14.70 -37.89
N GLY A 350 9.34 15.49 -38.11
CA GLY A 350 9.64 16.65 -37.29
C GLY A 350 10.34 16.33 -35.98
N LEU A 351 10.74 17.40 -35.31
CA LEU A 351 11.39 17.36 -34.00
C LEU A 351 10.37 17.11 -32.88
N CYS A 352 9.19 17.70 -32.94
CA CYS A 352 8.13 17.49 -31.95
C CYS A 352 6.76 17.82 -32.53
N SER A 353 5.69 17.35 -31.89
CA SER A 353 4.32 17.79 -32.22
C SER A 353 3.97 19.13 -31.56
N SER A 354 2.74 19.61 -31.76
CA SER A 354 2.17 20.72 -31.01
C SER A 354 2.13 20.45 -29.50
N GLU A 355 1.92 19.20 -29.07
CA GLU A 355 1.98 18.84 -27.65
C GLU A 355 3.41 18.93 -27.08
N GLY A 356 4.41 18.54 -27.88
CA GLY A 356 5.82 18.71 -27.50
C GLY A 356 6.20 20.18 -27.39
N PHE A 357 5.76 21.01 -28.34
CA PHE A 357 5.99 22.45 -28.27
C PHE A 357 5.33 23.07 -27.03
N GLN A 358 4.06 22.73 -26.77
CA GLN A 358 3.37 23.11 -25.54
C GLN A 358 4.16 22.69 -24.29
N SER A 359 4.71 21.48 -24.27
CA SER A 359 5.52 20.98 -23.15
C SER A 359 6.76 21.86 -22.92
N ILE A 360 7.46 22.31 -23.96
CA ILE A 360 8.62 23.22 -23.83
C ILE A 360 8.22 24.59 -23.28
N ILE A 361 7.08 25.12 -23.74
CA ILE A 361 6.53 26.37 -23.22
C ILE A 361 6.16 26.21 -21.72
N GLU A 362 5.61 25.07 -21.33
CA GLU A 362 5.34 24.75 -19.93
C GLU A 362 6.62 24.63 -19.10
N LEU A 363 7.69 24.03 -19.62
CA LEU A 363 8.98 23.93 -18.94
C LEU A 363 9.59 25.32 -18.68
N ALA A 364 9.38 26.27 -19.59
CA ALA A 364 9.83 27.64 -19.46
C ALA A 364 8.99 28.48 -18.47
N THR A 365 7.70 28.16 -18.34
CA THR A 365 6.75 28.95 -17.52
C THR A 365 6.53 28.37 -16.12
N LYS A 366 6.69 27.06 -15.92
CA LYS A 366 6.58 26.45 -14.60
C LYS A 366 7.66 27.04 -13.69
N LYS A 367 7.26 27.52 -12.51
CA LYS A 367 8.15 27.69 -11.34
C LYS A 367 8.60 26.31 -10.85
N SER A 368 9.22 25.53 -11.72
CA SER A 368 9.83 24.27 -11.32
C SER A 368 11.01 24.59 -10.38
N THR A 369 11.50 23.59 -9.67
CA THR A 369 12.71 23.67 -8.86
C THR A 369 13.95 24.11 -9.66
N TYR A 370 13.89 24.08 -11.00
CA TYR A 370 14.93 24.51 -11.93
C TYR A 370 14.30 25.27 -13.10
N PRO A 371 14.03 26.59 -12.97
CA PRO A 371 13.51 27.37 -14.09
C PRO A 371 14.48 27.24 -15.27
N MET A 372 13.94 26.89 -16.45
CA MET A 372 14.71 26.92 -17.68
C MET A 372 15.23 28.35 -17.87
N ASP A 373 16.56 28.51 -17.96
CA ASP A 373 17.11 29.83 -18.19
C ASP A 373 16.70 30.35 -19.58
N GLN A 374 16.70 31.67 -19.76
CA GLN A 374 16.27 32.28 -21.01
C GLN A 374 17.10 31.84 -22.22
N GLN A 375 18.37 31.44 -22.04
CA GLN A 375 19.22 31.00 -23.14
C GLN A 375 18.81 29.61 -23.61
N LEU A 376 18.57 28.69 -22.68
CA LEU A 376 18.11 27.34 -22.93
C LEU A 376 16.71 27.34 -23.56
N PHE A 377 15.82 28.21 -23.08
CA PHE A 377 14.51 28.42 -23.71
C PHE A 377 14.66 28.87 -25.16
N ARG A 378 15.43 29.92 -25.40
CA ARG A 378 15.67 30.42 -26.76
C ARG A 378 16.32 29.37 -27.65
N HIS A 379 17.23 28.56 -27.10
CA HIS A 379 17.84 27.44 -27.82
C HIS A 379 16.78 26.45 -28.33
N TYR A 380 15.86 25.99 -27.48
CA TYR A 380 14.81 25.06 -27.91
C TYR A 380 13.77 25.69 -28.84
N ILE A 381 13.41 26.96 -28.60
CA ILE A 381 12.53 27.69 -29.52
C ILE A 381 13.18 27.81 -30.91
N ASP A 382 14.46 28.17 -30.97
CA ASP A 382 15.22 28.21 -32.21
C ASP A 382 15.26 26.83 -32.86
N LEU A 383 15.56 25.80 -32.08
CA LEU A 383 15.65 24.43 -32.57
C LEU A 383 14.33 23.99 -33.21
N ILE A 384 13.18 24.32 -32.62
CA ILE A 384 11.87 23.86 -33.09
C ILE A 384 11.31 24.75 -34.20
N LEU A 385 11.41 26.07 -34.05
CA LEU A 385 10.73 27.02 -34.94
C LEU A 385 11.60 27.50 -36.10
N LYS A 386 12.91 27.19 -36.14
CA LYS A 386 13.75 27.50 -37.29
C LYS A 386 13.12 26.97 -38.57
N PRO A 387 13.05 27.75 -39.66
CA PRO A 387 12.34 27.37 -40.89
C PRO A 387 12.72 26.02 -41.49
N VAL A 388 13.99 25.62 -41.35
CA VAL A 388 14.52 24.33 -41.80
C VAL A 388 13.85 23.17 -41.06
N ASN A 389 13.61 23.34 -39.76
CA ASN A 389 12.99 22.34 -38.89
C ASN A 389 11.46 22.47 -38.88
N ARG A 390 10.94 23.65 -39.21
CA ARG A 390 9.51 23.93 -39.28
C ARG A 390 8.79 23.22 -40.44
N LYS A 391 9.48 23.01 -41.57
CA LYS A 391 8.96 22.19 -42.68
C LYS A 391 8.71 20.73 -42.28
N LEU A 392 9.31 20.30 -41.17
CA LEU A 392 9.22 18.94 -40.63
C LEU A 392 8.19 18.85 -39.49
N ASN A 393 7.87 19.97 -38.82
CA ASN A 393 7.20 19.99 -37.52
C ASN A 393 5.66 19.95 -37.52
N LEU A 394 4.99 19.76 -38.65
CA LEU A 394 3.51 19.64 -38.72
C LEU A 394 2.72 20.78 -38.00
N MET A 395 3.35 21.93 -37.71
CA MET A 395 2.76 23.04 -36.95
C MET A 395 2.66 24.31 -37.80
N ASP A 396 1.43 24.80 -37.99
CA ASP A 396 1.16 26.06 -38.67
C ASP A 396 1.32 27.28 -37.74
N ASP A 397 1.25 28.49 -38.30
CA ASP A 397 1.36 29.74 -37.53
C ASP A 397 0.24 29.85 -36.49
N ILE A 398 -0.97 29.38 -36.81
CA ILE A 398 -2.16 29.51 -35.95
C ILE A 398 -1.99 28.67 -34.68
N THR A 399 -1.55 27.43 -34.80
CA THR A 399 -1.33 26.52 -33.67
C THR A 399 -0.29 27.08 -32.69
N ILE A 400 0.80 27.67 -33.22
CA ILE A 400 1.84 28.30 -32.39
C ILE A 400 1.24 29.49 -31.62
N LEU A 401 0.41 30.30 -32.28
CA LEU A 401 -0.25 31.44 -31.64
C LEU A 401 -1.17 30.99 -30.51
N GLU A 402 -2.02 30.00 -30.75
CA GLU A 402 -2.94 29.47 -29.73
C GLU A 402 -2.17 28.95 -28.51
N ILE A 403 -1.06 28.23 -28.71
CA ILE A 403 -0.20 27.74 -27.64
C ILE A 403 0.39 28.91 -26.83
N VAL A 404 0.94 29.92 -27.51
CA VAL A 404 1.55 31.09 -26.87
C VAL A 404 0.49 31.92 -26.13
N GLU A 405 -0.69 32.12 -26.72
CA GLU A 405 -1.80 32.89 -26.15
C GLU A 405 -2.39 32.22 -24.90
N ASN A 406 -2.40 30.89 -24.85
CA ASN A 406 -2.85 30.13 -23.68
C ASN A 406 -1.74 29.91 -22.63
N SER A 407 -0.51 30.36 -22.90
CA SER A 407 0.62 30.24 -21.98
C SER A 407 0.80 31.48 -21.09
N ASN A 408 1.37 31.26 -19.90
CA ASN A 408 1.78 32.32 -18.97
C ASN A 408 3.21 32.83 -19.25
N LEU A 409 3.61 32.93 -20.52
CA LEU A 409 4.90 33.49 -20.91
C LEU A 409 4.96 35.00 -20.65
N ASP A 410 6.14 35.49 -20.27
CA ASP A 410 6.41 36.92 -20.25
C ASP A 410 6.49 37.52 -21.66
N ILE A 411 6.37 38.85 -21.71
CA ILE A 411 6.34 39.61 -22.96
C ILE A 411 7.63 39.44 -23.78
N GLU A 412 8.79 39.24 -23.15
CA GLU A 412 10.06 39.07 -23.87
C GLU A 412 10.10 37.73 -24.61
N ASN A 413 9.65 36.66 -23.95
CA ASN A 413 9.56 35.33 -24.54
C ASN A 413 8.49 35.25 -25.64
N ILE A 414 7.35 35.91 -25.46
CA ILE A 414 6.33 36.06 -26.53
C ILE A 414 6.94 36.78 -27.73
N LYS A 415 7.58 37.93 -27.51
CA LYS A 415 8.25 38.69 -28.58
C LYS A 415 9.32 37.86 -29.29
N TYR A 416 10.02 36.99 -28.56
CA TYR A 416 11.02 36.11 -29.14
C TYR A 416 10.39 35.08 -30.09
N ILE A 417 9.34 34.39 -29.65
CA ILE A 417 8.61 33.41 -30.48
C ILE A 417 8.01 34.07 -31.72
N SER A 418 7.43 35.27 -31.58
CA SER A 418 6.81 36.01 -32.70
C SER A 418 7.75 36.30 -33.86
N LYS A 419 9.08 36.27 -33.65
CA LYS A 419 10.06 36.41 -34.75
C LYS A 419 9.96 35.27 -35.78
N TYR A 420 9.45 34.11 -35.38
CA TYR A 420 9.33 32.92 -36.21
C TYR A 420 7.99 32.80 -36.95
N ILE A 421 7.05 33.71 -36.68
CA ILE A 421 5.69 33.71 -37.24
C ILE A 421 5.63 34.73 -38.38
N LYS A 422 5.17 34.30 -39.57
CA LYS A 422 5.22 35.15 -40.78
C LYS A 422 4.22 36.32 -40.72
N ASN A 423 3.14 36.18 -39.95
CA ASN A 423 2.10 37.20 -39.76
C ASN A 423 2.18 37.85 -38.37
N GLN A 424 3.23 38.65 -38.14
CA GLN A 424 3.48 39.30 -36.83
C GLN A 424 2.37 40.25 -36.37
N ASN A 425 1.53 40.75 -37.28
CA ASN A 425 0.51 41.76 -36.98
C ASN A 425 -0.74 41.23 -36.25
N LEU A 426 -0.94 39.90 -36.13
CA LEU A 426 -2.10 39.33 -35.42
C LEU A 426 -1.89 39.18 -33.90
N ILE A 427 -0.64 39.20 -33.41
CA ILE A 427 -0.28 38.81 -32.03
C ILE A 427 -0.36 39.98 -31.04
N MET A 428 -0.10 41.20 -31.54
CA MET A 428 0.08 42.38 -30.70
C MET A 428 -1.21 43.15 -30.42
N ASP A 429 -2.31 42.86 -31.14
CA ASP A 429 -3.59 43.59 -31.00
C ASP A 429 -4.57 42.93 -30.01
N ASN A 430 -4.38 41.66 -29.61
CA ASN A 430 -5.28 40.94 -28.69
C ASN A 430 -4.90 41.04 -27.19
N ARG A 431 -3.80 41.72 -26.83
CA ARG A 431 -3.30 41.82 -25.43
C ARG A 431 -2.97 43.25 -24.96
N LYS A 432 -3.47 44.29 -25.64
CA LYS A 432 -3.64 45.62 -25.03
C LYS A 432 -4.83 45.57 -24.08
#